data_AF-A0A1H4APN2-F1
#
_entry.id   AF-A0A1H4APN2-F1
#
_cell.length_a   1.000
_cell.length_b   1.000
_cell.length_c   1.000
_cell.angle_alpha   90.00
_cell.angle_beta   90.00
_cell.angle_gamma   90.00
#
_symmetry.space_group_name_H-M   'P 1'
#
loop_
_entity.id
_entity.type
_entity.pdbx_description
1 polymer ?
#
loop_
_entity_poly.entity_id
_entity_poly.type
_entity_poly.pdbx_seq_one_letter_code
_entity_poly.pdbx_strand_id
1 'polypeptide(L)'
;MTVSQPPDQHVADFPLSFDRIVGRIGAPIFILDADHEVVLWNSGMEELTGSSQADARTADSVGEAWYQDGRRAKTLADKVLEAPEGAHEEFDVERIDDGDHPEYRDQSAFTDTRGDTRHIVFSASPLYEDGELVGVVELVKDRTEEVRRRERVEDLVEEVTTAMHAIQGGNLGARAEFEADEYIDEELLTVVDSLNEMGSTLDDLVADVDDQTRELREITQEVAESATRMEEIADEQAERTEEVAGEVSNLSATIEEVASTADSVADTSRQARDHAEGGRELSQGARDAMSSVRDSSQDVRGDVDELSGTVDEIDEVIDVINDIADQTNLLALNANIEAARADRDSDGFAVVANEIKSLAQQAQEQAGEIESMIVDVQRRTERTVDSLEATEDDIDAGVSEVEAGMEKLDDIVDAVGDAVAGIQEVSTATDEQAASAEEIAAMVDDARDRSERVANEVRQVARAAEQQTEKVAEIERSVGQLRTDSR
;
A
#
# COMPACT_ATOMS: atom_id res chain seq x y z
N MET A 1 17.72 6.19 -98.96
CA MET A 1 18.85 5.57 -99.70
C MET A 1 18.35 4.23 -100.18
N THR A 2 17.99 4.17 -101.46
CA THR A 2 17.68 2.96 -102.21
C THR A 2 19.00 2.21 -102.42
N VAL A 3 19.10 0.98 -101.93
CA VAL A 3 20.19 0.07 -102.31
C VAL A 3 19.56 -1.11 -103.01
N SER A 4 19.72 -1.11 -104.34
CA SER A 4 19.47 -2.24 -105.23
C SER A 4 20.27 -3.47 -104.79
N GLN A 5 19.62 -4.63 -104.81
CA GLN A 5 20.29 -5.93 -104.93
C GLN A 5 21.21 -5.96 -106.16
N PRO A 6 22.33 -6.71 -106.10
CA PRO A 6 22.83 -7.47 -107.23
C PRO A 6 22.25 -8.90 -107.23
N PRO A 7 21.91 -9.47 -108.39
CA PRO A 7 21.50 -10.87 -108.51
C PRO A 7 22.71 -11.81 -108.63
N ASP A 8 22.55 -13.02 -108.10
CA ASP A 8 23.27 -14.27 -108.35
C ASP A 8 24.80 -14.33 -108.26
N GLN A 9 25.29 -15.14 -107.30
CA GLN A 9 26.19 -16.29 -107.50
C GLN A 9 26.92 -16.68 -106.20
N HIS A 10 26.45 -17.74 -105.54
CA HIS A 10 27.24 -18.84 -104.91
C HIS A 10 26.39 -19.63 -103.90
N VAL A 11 25.48 -20.46 -104.40
CA VAL A 11 25.08 -21.72 -103.72
C VAL A 11 25.49 -22.93 -104.58
N ALA A 12 26.26 -22.71 -105.65
CA ALA A 12 26.90 -23.79 -106.40
C ALA A 12 28.09 -24.34 -105.58
N ASP A 13 27.96 -25.61 -105.17
CA ASP A 13 28.87 -26.44 -104.36
C ASP A 13 28.91 -26.17 -102.84
N PHE A 14 27.75 -26.09 -102.18
CA PHE A 14 27.67 -26.51 -100.79
C PHE A 14 27.77 -28.06 -100.74
N PRO A 15 28.73 -28.66 -100.02
CA PRO A 15 29.09 -30.10 -100.16
C PRO A 15 28.07 -31.07 -99.54
N LEU A 16 26.94 -30.56 -99.07
CA LEU A 16 25.85 -31.33 -98.48
C LEU A 16 24.57 -31.03 -99.25
N SER A 17 23.89 -32.09 -99.67
CA SER A 17 22.56 -31.99 -100.26
C SER A 17 21.55 -31.49 -99.23
N PHE A 18 20.47 -30.88 -99.70
CA PHE A 18 19.42 -30.29 -98.85
C PHE A 18 18.82 -31.32 -97.86
N ASP A 19 18.63 -32.58 -98.28
CA ASP A 19 18.19 -33.68 -97.42
C ASP A 19 19.15 -33.92 -96.24
N ARG A 20 20.46 -33.78 -96.45
CA ARG A 20 21.46 -33.94 -95.38
C ARG A 20 21.52 -32.76 -94.42
N ILE A 21 21.10 -31.57 -94.84
CA ILE A 21 21.06 -30.38 -93.98
C ILE A 21 19.85 -30.46 -93.07
N VAL A 22 18.65 -30.65 -93.65
CA VAL A 22 17.40 -30.75 -92.88
C VAL A 22 17.38 -32.02 -92.02
N GLY A 23 18.00 -33.10 -92.49
CA GLY A 23 18.22 -34.33 -91.70
C GLY A 23 19.14 -34.17 -90.49
N ARG A 24 19.86 -33.05 -90.35
CA ARG A 24 20.65 -32.72 -89.15
C ARG A 24 19.97 -31.72 -88.23
N ILE A 25 18.85 -31.13 -88.65
CA ILE A 25 18.04 -30.28 -87.79
C ILE A 25 17.25 -31.20 -86.87
N GLY A 26 17.45 -31.08 -85.56
CA GLY A 26 16.75 -31.90 -84.57
C GLY A 26 15.26 -31.56 -84.42
N ALA A 27 14.82 -30.41 -84.95
CA ALA A 27 13.41 -30.07 -84.99
C ALA A 27 12.68 -30.92 -86.04
N PRO A 28 11.49 -31.49 -85.74
CA PRO A 28 10.68 -32.23 -86.70
C PRO A 28 10.29 -31.38 -87.90
N ILE A 29 10.74 -31.79 -89.10
CA ILE A 29 10.47 -31.12 -90.37
C ILE A 29 10.11 -32.16 -91.42
N PHE A 30 9.03 -31.91 -92.17
CA PHE A 30 8.71 -32.66 -93.37
C PHE A 30 8.34 -31.74 -94.53
N ILE A 31 8.41 -32.28 -95.76
CA ILE A 31 8.07 -31.55 -96.98
C ILE A 31 7.16 -32.43 -97.83
N LEU A 32 6.09 -31.83 -98.32
CA LEU A 32 5.22 -32.41 -99.33
C LEU A 32 5.51 -31.75 -100.68
N ASP A 33 5.52 -32.51 -101.77
CA ASP A 33 5.48 -31.93 -103.11
C ASP A 33 4.05 -31.56 -103.53
N ALA A 34 3.93 -30.99 -104.74
CA ALA A 34 2.64 -30.60 -105.32
C ALA A 34 1.65 -31.77 -105.51
N ASP A 35 2.11 -33.03 -105.49
CA ASP A 35 1.28 -34.22 -105.62
C ASP A 35 0.87 -34.82 -104.24
N HIS A 36 1.12 -34.09 -103.15
CA HIS A 36 0.93 -34.54 -101.75
C HIS A 36 1.83 -35.71 -101.34
N GLU A 37 2.94 -35.97 -102.04
CA GLU A 37 3.89 -37.01 -101.65
C GLU A 37 4.95 -36.48 -100.68
N VAL A 38 5.34 -37.30 -99.69
CA VAL A 38 6.37 -36.96 -98.71
C VAL A 38 7.76 -36.97 -99.37
N VAL A 39 8.26 -35.79 -99.73
CA VAL A 39 9.61 -35.60 -100.27
C VAL A 39 10.65 -35.77 -99.18
N LEU A 40 10.40 -35.15 -98.02
CA LEU A 40 11.33 -35.14 -96.90
C LEU A 40 10.60 -35.45 -95.60
N TRP A 41 11.21 -36.30 -94.78
CA TRP A 41 10.76 -36.60 -93.42
C TRP A 41 12.02 -36.81 -92.59
N ASN A 42 12.38 -35.82 -91.77
CA ASN A 42 13.67 -35.85 -91.08
C ASN A 42 13.64 -36.73 -89.82
N SER A 43 14.80 -36.90 -89.18
CA SER A 43 14.91 -37.69 -87.96
C SER A 43 14.07 -37.14 -86.81
N GLY A 44 13.86 -35.82 -86.74
CA GLY A 44 12.98 -35.22 -85.73
C GLY A 44 11.52 -35.65 -85.91
N MET A 45 11.06 -35.84 -87.15
CA MET A 45 9.73 -36.39 -87.42
C MET A 45 9.63 -37.85 -87.03
N GLU A 46 10.65 -38.65 -87.33
CA GLU A 46 10.71 -40.06 -86.91
C GLU A 46 10.75 -40.21 -85.38
N GLU A 47 11.45 -39.32 -84.67
CA GLU A 47 11.46 -39.29 -83.20
C GLU A 47 10.11 -38.85 -82.61
N LEU A 48 9.41 -37.90 -83.25
CA LEU A 48 8.15 -37.37 -82.76
C LEU A 48 6.97 -38.31 -83.03
N THR A 49 6.93 -38.96 -84.21
CA THR A 49 5.80 -39.81 -84.60
C THR A 49 6.09 -41.30 -84.50
N GLY A 50 7.35 -41.71 -84.45
CA GLY A 50 7.76 -43.11 -84.52
C GLY A 50 7.72 -43.73 -85.93
N SER A 51 7.36 -42.95 -86.95
CA SER A 51 7.30 -43.41 -88.36
C SER A 51 8.54 -42.96 -89.12
N SER A 52 9.18 -43.89 -89.81
CA SER A 52 10.31 -43.57 -90.69
C SER A 52 9.82 -42.85 -91.96
N GLN A 53 10.72 -42.19 -92.69
CA GLN A 53 10.40 -41.61 -93.99
C GLN A 53 9.80 -42.63 -94.97
N ALA A 54 10.24 -43.89 -94.89
CA ALA A 54 9.70 -44.96 -95.72
C ALA A 54 8.24 -45.26 -95.35
N ASP A 55 7.92 -45.31 -94.05
CA ASP A 55 6.56 -45.53 -93.56
C ASP A 55 5.64 -44.38 -93.99
N ALA A 56 6.12 -43.13 -93.84
CA ALA A 56 5.38 -41.93 -94.22
C ALA A 56 5.04 -41.86 -95.71
N ARG A 57 5.92 -42.37 -96.59
CA ARG A 57 5.67 -42.48 -98.03
C ARG A 57 4.72 -43.61 -98.42
N THR A 58 4.55 -44.61 -97.56
CA THR A 58 3.67 -45.77 -97.82
C THR A 58 2.28 -45.63 -97.20
N ALA A 59 2.07 -44.62 -96.35
CA ALA A 59 0.78 -44.32 -95.75
C ALA A 59 -0.23 -43.84 -96.80
N ASP A 60 -1.53 -44.07 -96.59
CA ASP A 60 -2.57 -43.62 -97.53
C ASP A 60 -2.70 -42.09 -97.53
N SER A 61 -2.21 -41.42 -96.48
CA SER A 61 -2.07 -39.96 -96.37
C SER A 61 -0.97 -39.60 -95.38
N VAL A 62 -0.38 -38.41 -95.54
CA VAL A 62 0.64 -37.87 -94.61
C VAL A 62 0.07 -37.76 -93.19
N GLY A 63 -1.21 -37.39 -93.07
CA GLY A 63 -1.94 -37.35 -91.81
C GLY A 63 -1.98 -38.70 -91.07
N GLU A 64 -2.00 -39.83 -91.79
CA GLU A 64 -1.96 -41.18 -91.20
C GLU A 64 -0.56 -41.57 -90.70
N ALA A 65 0.50 -41.06 -91.34
CA ALA A 65 1.87 -41.20 -90.85
C ALA A 65 2.20 -40.25 -89.68
N TRP A 66 1.44 -39.17 -89.57
CA TRP A 66 1.62 -38.13 -88.56
C TRP A 66 0.82 -38.40 -87.27
N TYR A 67 -0.49 -38.60 -87.39
CA TYR A 67 -1.39 -38.79 -86.25
C TYR A 67 -1.55 -40.29 -85.91
N GLN A 68 -0.78 -40.74 -84.92
CA GLN A 68 -0.79 -42.12 -84.42
C GLN A 68 -2.08 -42.51 -83.65
N ASP A 69 -2.96 -41.55 -83.38
CA ASP A 69 -4.23 -41.75 -82.64
C ASP A 69 -5.43 -42.08 -83.55
N GLY A 70 -5.16 -42.38 -84.84
CA GLY A 70 -6.18 -42.78 -85.81
C GLY A 70 -6.96 -41.61 -86.43
N ARG A 71 -6.59 -40.36 -86.12
CA ARG A 71 -7.16 -39.18 -86.77
C ARG A 71 -6.63 -39.08 -88.21
N ARG A 72 -7.53 -39.16 -89.19
CA ARG A 72 -7.23 -38.90 -90.62
C ARG A 72 -7.44 -37.43 -90.95
N ALA A 73 -6.76 -36.56 -90.22
CA ALA A 73 -6.83 -35.11 -90.44
C ALA A 73 -5.75 -34.68 -91.44
N LYS A 74 -6.08 -33.71 -92.29
CA LYS A 74 -5.10 -33.05 -93.18
C LYS A 74 -4.04 -32.36 -92.32
N THR A 75 -2.77 -32.52 -92.69
CA THR A 75 -1.67 -31.76 -92.07
C THR A 75 -1.78 -30.26 -92.42
N LEU A 76 -1.02 -29.40 -91.74
CA LEU A 76 -1.01 -27.99 -92.12
C LEU A 76 -0.41 -27.82 -93.53
N ALA A 77 0.59 -28.62 -93.88
CA ALA A 77 1.16 -28.71 -95.21
C ALA A 77 0.13 -29.09 -96.27
N ASP A 78 -0.75 -30.07 -96.00
CA ASP A 78 -1.84 -30.43 -96.91
C ASP A 78 -2.83 -29.26 -97.12
N LYS A 79 -3.20 -28.56 -96.03
CA LYS A 79 -4.09 -27.38 -96.10
C LYS A 79 -3.45 -26.25 -96.92
N VAL A 80 -2.14 -26.01 -96.74
CA VAL A 80 -1.39 -24.97 -97.46
C VAL A 80 -1.14 -25.38 -98.92
N LEU A 81 -0.96 -26.67 -99.24
CA LEU A 81 -0.87 -27.14 -100.63
C LEU A 81 -2.16 -26.87 -101.40
N GLU A 82 -3.32 -27.08 -100.77
CA GLU A 82 -4.63 -26.87 -101.39
C GLU A 82 -4.96 -25.38 -101.60
N ALA A 83 -4.54 -24.53 -100.67
CA ALA A 83 -4.81 -23.10 -100.68
C ALA A 83 -3.54 -22.29 -100.33
N PRO A 84 -2.54 -22.23 -101.21
CA PRO A 84 -1.20 -21.72 -100.88
C PRO A 84 -1.14 -20.22 -100.59
N GLU A 85 -2.13 -19.44 -101.03
CA GLU A 85 -2.31 -18.03 -100.66
C GLU A 85 -3.53 -17.78 -99.75
N GLY A 86 -4.38 -18.81 -99.54
CA GLY A 86 -5.72 -18.71 -98.97
C GLY A 86 -5.98 -19.57 -97.73
N ALA A 87 -5.01 -20.35 -97.25
CA ALA A 87 -5.24 -21.35 -96.20
C ALA A 87 -5.89 -20.80 -94.92
N HIS A 88 -5.51 -19.59 -94.49
CA HIS A 88 -6.13 -18.89 -93.36
C HIS A 88 -7.63 -18.61 -93.50
N GLU A 89 -8.15 -18.40 -94.72
CA GLU A 89 -9.56 -18.16 -94.97
C GLU A 89 -10.35 -19.47 -95.07
N GLU A 90 -9.74 -20.52 -95.62
CA GLU A 90 -10.40 -21.81 -95.88
C GLU A 90 -10.34 -22.78 -94.70
N PHE A 91 -9.26 -22.77 -93.93
CA PHE A 91 -8.98 -23.76 -92.88
C PHE A 91 -8.80 -23.18 -91.48
N ASP A 92 -9.06 -21.87 -91.30
CA ASP A 92 -8.96 -21.16 -90.01
C ASP A 92 -7.59 -21.31 -89.34
N VAL A 93 -6.53 -21.16 -90.13
CA VAL A 93 -5.14 -21.20 -89.68
C VAL A 93 -4.55 -19.79 -89.63
N GLU A 94 -3.61 -19.54 -88.72
CA GLU A 94 -2.98 -18.23 -88.59
C GLU A 94 -2.07 -17.97 -89.80
N ARG A 95 -2.18 -16.80 -90.46
CA ARG A 95 -1.27 -16.36 -91.52
C ARG A 95 -0.27 -15.34 -90.96
N ILE A 96 0.99 -15.54 -91.27
CA ILE A 96 2.12 -14.73 -90.87
C ILE A 96 2.85 -14.28 -92.14
N ASP A 97 2.75 -13.00 -92.47
CA ASP A 97 3.44 -12.42 -93.61
C ASP A 97 4.83 -11.92 -93.18
N ASP A 98 5.79 -12.85 -92.99
CA ASP A 98 7.19 -12.57 -92.67
C ASP A 98 8.13 -13.12 -93.75
N GLY A 99 8.24 -12.41 -94.88
CA GLY A 99 9.10 -12.79 -96.01
C GLY A 99 8.44 -12.59 -97.38
N ASP A 100 9.04 -13.17 -98.42
CA ASP A 100 8.54 -13.12 -99.80
C ASP A 100 7.29 -14.02 -100.02
N HIS A 101 7.01 -14.95 -99.09
CA HIS A 101 5.87 -15.87 -99.12
C HIS A 101 5.22 -15.96 -97.73
N PRO A 102 3.89 -16.20 -97.65
CA PRO A 102 3.19 -16.32 -96.37
C PRO A 102 3.58 -17.60 -95.63
N GLU A 103 3.85 -17.50 -94.33
CA GLU A 103 3.93 -18.63 -93.42
C GLU A 103 2.56 -18.84 -92.76
N TYR A 104 2.12 -20.08 -92.61
CA TYR A 104 0.90 -20.43 -91.90
C TYR A 104 1.23 -21.15 -90.61
N ARG A 105 0.49 -20.90 -89.54
CA ARG A 105 0.68 -21.52 -88.23
C ARG A 105 -0.63 -22.10 -87.72
N ASP A 106 -0.54 -23.27 -87.11
CA ASP A 106 -1.65 -23.96 -86.45
C ASP A 106 -1.12 -24.58 -85.15
N GLN A 107 -2.00 -24.97 -84.24
CA GLN A 107 -1.62 -25.62 -82.98
C GLN A 107 -2.53 -26.80 -82.70
N SER A 108 -1.97 -27.87 -82.14
CA SER A 108 -2.75 -29.04 -81.76
C SER A 108 -2.17 -29.73 -80.54
N ALA A 109 -3.00 -30.54 -79.89
CA ALA A 109 -2.57 -31.53 -78.93
C ALA A 109 -2.86 -32.93 -79.46
N PHE A 110 -1.86 -33.80 -79.39
CA PHE A 110 -1.99 -35.21 -79.78
C PHE A 110 -1.37 -36.11 -78.73
N THR A 111 -1.71 -37.40 -78.78
CA THR A 111 -1.14 -38.40 -77.88
C THR A 111 0.01 -39.10 -78.59
N ASP A 112 1.21 -39.05 -78.02
CA ASP A 112 2.36 -39.75 -78.58
C ASP A 112 2.27 -41.27 -78.36
N THR A 113 3.23 -42.01 -78.92
CA THR A 113 3.29 -43.49 -78.86
C THR A 113 3.47 -44.05 -77.45
N ARG A 114 3.79 -43.21 -76.45
CA ARG A 114 3.90 -43.57 -75.03
C ARG A 114 2.63 -43.27 -74.24
N GLY A 115 1.62 -42.65 -74.87
CA GLY A 115 0.37 -42.25 -74.22
C GLY A 115 0.42 -40.84 -73.62
N ASP A 116 1.50 -40.09 -73.84
CA ASP A 116 1.63 -38.73 -73.32
C ASP A 116 0.96 -37.72 -74.25
N THR A 117 0.18 -36.80 -73.68
CA THR A 117 -0.31 -35.64 -74.43
C THR A 117 0.85 -34.71 -74.75
N ARG A 118 1.06 -34.48 -76.04
CA ARG A 118 2.01 -33.53 -76.62
C ARG A 118 1.28 -32.31 -77.13
N HIS A 119 1.77 -31.13 -76.76
CA HIS A 119 1.30 -29.85 -77.29
C HIS A 119 2.28 -29.35 -78.33
N ILE A 120 1.81 -29.16 -79.55
CA ILE A 120 2.66 -28.80 -80.68
C ILE A 120 2.13 -27.58 -81.42
N VAL A 121 3.05 -26.82 -81.98
CA VAL A 121 2.76 -25.73 -82.91
C VAL A 121 3.37 -26.10 -84.25
N PHE A 122 2.55 -26.05 -85.29
CA PHE A 122 2.94 -26.30 -86.66
C PHE A 122 3.22 -24.97 -87.34
N SER A 123 4.22 -24.91 -88.20
CA SER A 123 4.39 -23.78 -89.10
C SER A 123 4.73 -24.28 -90.49
N ALA A 124 3.92 -23.93 -91.48
CA ALA A 124 4.01 -24.40 -92.84
C ALA A 124 4.23 -23.24 -93.81
N SER A 125 5.16 -23.39 -94.73
CA SER A 125 5.48 -22.37 -95.75
C SER A 125 5.47 -23.00 -97.15
N PRO A 126 4.75 -22.43 -98.12
CA PRO A 126 4.77 -22.89 -99.49
C PRO A 126 6.12 -22.61 -100.15
N LEU A 127 6.57 -23.54 -100.97
CA LEU A 127 7.82 -23.50 -101.72
C LEU A 127 7.50 -23.30 -103.20
N TYR A 128 8.11 -22.30 -103.82
CA TYR A 128 7.93 -21.98 -105.23
C TYR A 128 9.24 -22.09 -106.01
N GLU A 129 9.18 -22.64 -107.21
CA GLU A 129 10.27 -22.60 -108.20
C GLU A 129 9.71 -21.94 -109.47
N ASP A 130 10.36 -20.87 -109.95
CA ASP A 130 9.91 -20.09 -111.12
C ASP A 130 8.43 -19.62 -111.09
N GLY A 131 7.87 -19.45 -109.89
CA GLY A 131 6.48 -19.02 -109.67
C GLY A 131 5.45 -20.16 -109.68
N GLU A 132 5.88 -21.40 -109.82
CA GLU A 132 5.05 -22.60 -109.68
C GLU A 132 5.24 -23.20 -108.28
N LEU A 133 4.14 -23.61 -107.63
CA LEU A 133 4.19 -24.26 -106.32
C LEU A 133 4.81 -25.64 -106.48
N VAL A 134 5.97 -25.86 -105.87
CA VAL A 134 6.69 -27.15 -105.93
C VAL A 134 6.50 -27.99 -104.67
N GLY A 135 6.01 -27.40 -103.58
CA GLY A 135 5.73 -28.12 -102.35
C GLY A 135 5.43 -27.23 -101.17
N VAL A 136 5.30 -27.82 -99.98
CA VAL A 136 5.17 -27.10 -98.71
C VAL A 136 6.10 -27.74 -97.69
N VAL A 137 6.88 -26.91 -97.00
CA VAL A 137 7.65 -27.32 -95.82
C VAL A 137 6.84 -27.07 -94.57
N GLU A 138 6.75 -28.05 -93.68
CA GLU A 138 6.15 -27.90 -92.36
C GLU A 138 7.17 -28.24 -91.27
N LEU A 139 7.28 -27.34 -90.30
CA LEU A 139 8.08 -27.45 -89.09
C LEU A 139 7.15 -27.64 -87.89
N VAL A 140 7.49 -28.56 -87.00
CA VAL A 140 6.72 -28.80 -85.77
C VAL A 140 7.57 -28.49 -84.54
N LYS A 141 7.04 -27.67 -83.65
CA LYS A 141 7.66 -27.32 -82.37
C LYS A 141 6.87 -27.93 -81.21
N ASP A 142 7.53 -28.77 -80.42
CA ASP A 142 6.99 -29.29 -79.15
C ASP A 142 7.03 -28.19 -78.08
N ARG A 143 5.87 -27.88 -77.51
CA ARG A 143 5.63 -26.93 -76.41
C ARG A 143 5.03 -27.61 -75.17
N THR A 144 5.05 -28.94 -75.10
CA THR A 144 4.48 -29.73 -74.00
C THR A 144 5.06 -29.32 -72.64
N GLU A 145 6.37 -29.12 -72.58
CA GLU A 145 7.05 -28.67 -71.35
C GLU A 145 6.59 -27.26 -70.95
N GLU A 146 6.48 -26.32 -71.89
CA GLU A 146 5.99 -24.95 -71.63
C GLU A 146 4.54 -24.97 -71.11
N VAL A 147 3.67 -25.80 -71.70
CA VAL A 147 2.26 -25.92 -71.30
C VAL A 147 2.14 -26.57 -69.93
N ARG A 148 2.80 -27.71 -69.69
CA ARG A 148 2.77 -28.40 -68.38
C ARG A 148 3.37 -27.54 -67.28
N ARG A 149 4.48 -26.84 -67.54
CA ARG A 149 5.06 -25.89 -66.59
C ARG A 149 4.09 -24.75 -66.26
N ARG A 150 3.38 -24.21 -67.25
CA ARG A 150 2.35 -23.19 -67.00
C ARG A 150 1.20 -23.73 -66.15
N GLU A 151 0.65 -24.89 -66.48
CA GLU A 151 -0.43 -25.52 -65.72
C GLU A 151 -0.03 -25.79 -64.27
N ARG A 152 1.18 -26.31 -64.04
CA ARG A 152 1.67 -26.56 -62.67
C ARG A 152 1.90 -25.27 -61.88
N VAL A 153 2.30 -24.18 -62.53
CA VAL A 153 2.38 -22.86 -61.88
C VAL A 153 0.98 -22.34 -61.56
N GLU A 154 -0.01 -22.55 -62.43
CA GLU A 154 -1.42 -22.21 -62.18
C GLU A 154 -1.96 -23.00 -60.96
N ASP A 155 -1.72 -24.31 -60.89
CA ASP A 155 -2.07 -25.15 -59.74
C ASP A 155 -1.42 -24.64 -58.44
N LEU A 156 -0.12 -24.32 -58.48
CA LEU A 156 0.64 -23.80 -57.33
C LEU A 156 0.03 -22.49 -56.81
N VAL A 157 -0.31 -21.58 -57.73
CA VAL A 157 -0.95 -20.30 -57.38
C VAL A 157 -2.34 -20.54 -56.79
N GLU A 158 -3.12 -21.47 -57.32
CA GLU A 158 -4.44 -21.82 -56.79
C GLU A 158 -4.33 -22.37 -55.35
N GLU A 159 -3.38 -23.27 -55.10
CA GLU A 159 -3.13 -23.87 -53.79
C GLU A 159 -2.70 -22.82 -52.76
N VAL A 160 -1.69 -22.01 -53.09
CA VAL A 160 -1.23 -20.89 -52.23
C VAL A 160 -2.36 -19.90 -51.96
N THR A 161 -3.16 -19.56 -52.96
CA THR A 161 -4.30 -18.64 -52.81
C THR A 161 -5.37 -19.23 -51.90
N THR A 162 -5.65 -20.53 -52.03
CA THR A 162 -6.63 -21.24 -51.21
C THR A 162 -6.21 -21.26 -49.75
N ALA A 163 -4.95 -21.65 -49.46
CA ALA A 163 -4.41 -21.63 -48.11
C ALA A 163 -4.39 -20.20 -47.52
N MET A 164 -3.99 -19.21 -48.32
CA MET A 164 -4.00 -17.81 -47.90
C MET A 164 -5.41 -17.32 -47.56
N HIS A 165 -6.42 -17.64 -48.36
CA HIS A 165 -7.82 -17.30 -48.06
C HIS A 165 -8.34 -18.03 -46.82
N ALA A 166 -7.94 -19.27 -46.59
CA ALA A 166 -8.30 -20.00 -45.37
C ALA A 166 -7.69 -19.35 -44.12
N ILE A 167 -6.41 -18.97 -44.16
CA ILE A 167 -5.73 -18.23 -43.08
C ILE A 167 -6.39 -16.87 -42.86
N GLN A 168 -6.66 -16.11 -43.93
CA GLN A 168 -7.35 -14.82 -43.85
C GLN A 168 -8.79 -14.94 -43.31
N GLY A 169 -9.44 -16.07 -43.59
CA GLY A 169 -10.76 -16.43 -43.08
C GLY A 169 -10.74 -16.92 -41.64
N GLY A 170 -9.58 -16.95 -40.97
CA GLY A 170 -9.43 -17.31 -39.56
C GLY A 170 -9.17 -18.80 -39.30
N ASN A 171 -8.97 -19.62 -40.33
CA ASN A 171 -8.42 -20.95 -40.19
C ASN A 171 -6.88 -20.88 -40.22
N LEU A 172 -6.30 -20.50 -39.09
CA LEU A 172 -4.85 -20.32 -38.94
C LEU A 172 -4.06 -21.64 -39.02
N GLY A 173 -4.74 -22.78 -38.93
CA GLY A 173 -4.14 -24.11 -39.13
C GLY A 173 -4.03 -24.54 -40.59
N ALA A 174 -4.61 -23.79 -41.54
CA ALA A 174 -4.53 -24.13 -42.96
C ALA A 174 -3.10 -24.03 -43.50
N ARG A 175 -2.68 -25.02 -44.29
CA ARG A 175 -1.36 -25.09 -44.92
C ARG A 175 -1.54 -25.42 -46.39
N ALA A 176 -0.68 -24.83 -47.22
CA ALA A 176 -0.58 -25.19 -48.63
C ALA A 176 0.27 -26.45 -48.76
N GLU A 177 -0.18 -27.41 -49.56
CA GLU A 177 0.55 -28.64 -49.86
C GLU A 177 0.79 -28.77 -51.36
N PHE A 178 2.06 -28.72 -51.77
CA PHE A 178 2.42 -28.82 -53.19
C PHE A 178 3.73 -29.59 -53.36
N GLU A 179 3.74 -30.59 -54.23
CA GLU A 179 4.90 -31.44 -54.50
C GLU A 179 5.68 -30.95 -55.74
N ALA A 180 7.01 -30.92 -55.65
CA ALA A 180 7.89 -30.67 -56.79
C ALA A 180 7.85 -31.84 -57.78
N ASP A 181 7.89 -31.51 -59.08
CA ASP A 181 8.03 -32.45 -60.18
C ASP A 181 8.93 -31.88 -61.29
N GLU A 182 9.06 -32.60 -62.41
CA GLU A 182 9.92 -32.19 -63.54
C GLU A 182 9.56 -30.82 -64.15
N TYR A 183 8.35 -30.30 -63.91
CA TYR A 183 7.86 -29.06 -64.49
C TYR A 183 7.86 -27.87 -63.52
N ILE A 184 8.23 -28.07 -62.25
CA ILE A 184 8.29 -27.02 -61.22
C ILE A 184 9.65 -27.00 -60.53
N ASP A 185 10.31 -25.84 -60.60
CA ASP A 185 11.56 -25.61 -59.91
C ASP A 185 11.34 -25.52 -58.38
N GLU A 186 12.23 -26.12 -57.59
CA GLU A 186 12.20 -26.09 -56.12
C GLU A 186 12.19 -24.65 -55.56
N GLU A 187 12.78 -23.68 -56.28
CA GLU A 187 12.79 -22.27 -55.89
C GLU A 187 11.36 -21.67 -55.81
N LEU A 188 10.43 -22.16 -56.63
CA LEU A 188 9.02 -21.73 -56.58
C LEU A 188 8.29 -22.27 -55.36
N LEU A 189 8.71 -23.43 -54.83
CA LEU A 189 8.12 -24.01 -53.60
C LEU A 189 8.49 -23.22 -52.34
N THR A 190 9.51 -22.38 -52.40
CA THR A 190 9.86 -21.49 -51.28
C THR A 190 8.68 -20.57 -50.88
N VAL A 191 7.78 -20.26 -51.82
CA VAL A 191 6.56 -19.49 -51.54
C VAL A 191 5.57 -20.27 -50.66
N VAL A 192 5.45 -21.58 -50.87
CA VAL A 192 4.62 -22.49 -50.05
C VAL A 192 5.17 -22.57 -48.64
N ASP A 193 6.48 -22.80 -48.52
CA ASP A 193 7.17 -22.83 -47.23
C ASP A 193 7.01 -21.51 -46.48
N SER A 194 7.21 -20.37 -47.17
CA SER A 194 7.06 -19.03 -46.58
C SER A 194 5.62 -18.75 -46.13
N LEU A 195 4.61 -19.19 -46.88
CA LEU A 195 3.21 -19.06 -46.48
C LEU A 195 2.90 -19.91 -45.26
N ASN A 196 3.38 -21.16 -45.24
CA ASN A 196 3.17 -22.09 -44.14
C ASN A 196 3.86 -21.62 -42.85
N GLU A 197 5.08 -21.09 -42.95
CA GLU A 197 5.80 -20.47 -41.83
C GLU A 197 5.07 -19.23 -41.31
N MET A 198 4.54 -18.39 -42.21
CA MET A 198 3.71 -17.24 -41.85
C MET A 198 2.42 -17.66 -41.14
N GLY A 199 1.75 -18.70 -41.64
CA GLY A 199 0.55 -19.29 -41.01
C GLY A 199 0.83 -19.85 -39.62
N SER A 200 1.96 -20.55 -39.44
CA SER A 200 2.39 -21.04 -38.12
C SER A 200 2.66 -19.89 -37.16
N THR A 201 3.44 -18.90 -37.60
CA THR A 201 3.76 -17.72 -36.78
C THR A 201 2.50 -16.99 -36.35
N LEU A 202 1.50 -16.86 -37.24
CA LEU A 202 0.24 -16.20 -36.91
C LEU A 202 -0.60 -17.02 -35.93
N ASP A 203 -0.69 -18.34 -36.07
CA ASP A 203 -1.42 -19.19 -35.13
C ASP A 203 -0.79 -19.16 -33.72
N ASP A 204 0.53 -19.25 -33.64
CA ASP A 204 1.29 -19.15 -32.39
C ASP A 204 1.06 -17.79 -31.72
N LEU A 205 1.16 -16.68 -32.48
CA LEU A 205 0.89 -15.34 -31.95
C LEU A 205 -0.54 -15.18 -31.41
N VAL A 206 -1.54 -15.75 -32.10
CA VAL A 206 -2.94 -15.68 -31.65
C VAL A 206 -3.16 -16.56 -30.42
N ALA A 207 -2.49 -17.71 -30.31
CA ALA A 207 -2.49 -18.53 -29.09
C ALA A 207 -1.85 -17.78 -27.90
N ASP A 208 -0.69 -17.16 -28.10
CA ASP A 208 0.01 -16.41 -27.07
C ASP A 208 -0.83 -15.23 -26.54
N VAL A 209 -1.46 -14.46 -27.44
CA VAL A 209 -2.33 -13.33 -27.05
C VAL A 209 -3.57 -13.82 -26.29
N ASP A 210 -4.16 -14.94 -26.70
CA ASP A 210 -5.31 -15.55 -26.03
C ASP A 210 -4.97 -15.97 -24.59
N ASP A 211 -3.83 -16.64 -24.38
CA ASP A 211 -3.35 -17.03 -23.06
C ASP A 211 -3.00 -15.83 -22.18
N GLN A 212 -2.30 -14.83 -22.71
CA GLN A 212 -2.02 -13.58 -22.00
C GLN A 212 -3.29 -12.82 -21.62
N THR A 213 -4.33 -12.87 -22.46
CA THR A 213 -5.60 -12.20 -22.19
C THR A 213 -6.36 -12.90 -21.05
N ARG A 214 -6.30 -14.24 -20.97
CA ARG A 214 -6.87 -14.99 -19.83
C ARG A 214 -6.15 -14.65 -18.52
N GLU A 215 -4.83 -14.65 -18.51
CA GLU A 215 -4.05 -14.28 -17.33
C GLU A 215 -4.36 -12.83 -16.89
N LEU A 216 -4.45 -11.91 -17.84
CA LEU A 216 -4.79 -10.51 -17.57
C LEU A 216 -6.20 -10.38 -16.95
N ARG A 217 -7.16 -11.21 -17.39
CA ARG A 217 -8.50 -11.27 -16.82
C ARG A 217 -8.49 -11.67 -15.35
N GLU A 218 -7.76 -12.74 -15.03
CA GLU A 218 -7.62 -13.25 -13.66
C GLU A 218 -7.00 -12.20 -12.74
N ILE A 219 -5.88 -11.59 -13.15
CA ILE A 219 -5.23 -10.52 -12.39
C ILE A 219 -6.18 -9.34 -12.17
N THR A 220 -6.94 -8.95 -13.20
CA THR A 220 -7.89 -7.83 -13.10
C THR A 220 -9.00 -8.13 -12.09
N GLN A 221 -9.50 -9.36 -12.06
CA GLN A 221 -10.49 -9.79 -11.07
C GLN A 221 -9.90 -9.76 -9.65
N GLU A 222 -8.68 -10.26 -9.45
CA GLU A 222 -8.01 -10.19 -8.14
C GLU A 222 -7.81 -8.75 -7.66
N VAL A 223 -7.46 -7.83 -8.57
CA VAL A 223 -7.34 -6.39 -8.27
C VAL A 223 -8.69 -5.81 -7.85
N ALA A 224 -9.77 -6.13 -8.54
CA ALA A 224 -11.12 -5.66 -8.19
C ALA A 224 -11.56 -6.16 -6.80
N GLU A 225 -11.35 -7.45 -6.52
CA GLU A 225 -11.66 -8.02 -5.20
C GLU A 225 -10.79 -7.41 -4.09
N SER A 226 -9.53 -7.12 -4.38
CA SER A 226 -8.63 -6.44 -3.46
C SER A 226 -9.08 -5.01 -3.18
N ALA A 227 -9.57 -4.29 -4.20
CA ALA A 227 -10.12 -2.96 -4.03
C ALA A 227 -11.34 -2.97 -3.11
N THR A 228 -12.28 -3.90 -3.30
CA THR A 228 -13.44 -4.04 -2.39
C THR A 228 -13.03 -4.26 -0.94
N ARG A 229 -12.07 -5.17 -0.68
CA ARG A 229 -11.56 -5.39 0.68
C ARG A 229 -10.89 -4.15 1.27
N MET A 230 -10.16 -3.39 0.45
CA MET A 230 -9.54 -2.14 0.92
C MET A 230 -10.57 -1.06 1.25
N GLU A 231 -11.71 -1.02 0.56
CA GLU A 231 -12.81 -0.10 0.86
C GLU A 231 -13.43 -0.44 2.23
N GLU A 232 -13.71 -1.72 2.48
CA GLU A 232 -14.20 -2.19 3.79
C GLU A 232 -13.24 -1.84 4.94
N ILE A 233 -11.93 -2.02 4.73
CA ILE A 233 -10.91 -1.66 5.73
C ILE A 233 -10.86 -0.14 5.95
N ALA A 234 -11.00 0.66 4.89
CA ALA A 234 -10.98 2.11 5.01
C ALA A 234 -12.20 2.64 5.80
N ASP A 235 -13.38 2.04 5.57
CA ASP A 235 -14.59 2.35 6.33
C ASP A 235 -14.45 1.94 7.80
N GLU A 236 -13.96 0.72 8.09
CA GLU A 236 -13.70 0.27 9.47
C GLU A 236 -12.70 1.19 10.18
N GLN A 237 -11.66 1.64 9.47
CA GLN A 237 -10.69 2.56 10.03
C GLN A 237 -11.29 3.94 10.32
N ALA A 238 -12.21 4.43 9.50
CA ALA A 238 -12.93 5.67 9.77
C ALA A 238 -13.77 5.56 11.05
N GLU A 239 -14.53 4.46 11.22
CA GLU A 239 -15.32 4.22 12.43
C GLU A 239 -14.45 4.15 13.69
N ARG A 240 -13.35 3.40 13.64
CA ARG A 240 -12.38 3.32 14.76
C ARG A 240 -11.75 4.68 15.09
N THR A 241 -11.51 5.50 14.07
CA THR A 241 -10.95 6.85 14.27
C THR A 241 -11.96 7.76 14.96
N GLU A 242 -13.25 7.67 14.62
CA GLU A 242 -14.32 8.39 15.31
C GLU A 242 -14.47 7.94 16.78
N GLU A 243 -14.34 6.65 17.07
CA GLU A 243 -14.33 6.13 18.44
C GLU A 243 -13.18 6.72 19.26
N VAL A 244 -11.96 6.70 18.71
CA VAL A 244 -10.79 7.30 19.37
C VAL A 244 -10.96 8.81 19.57
N ALA A 245 -11.56 9.53 18.61
CA ALA A 245 -11.88 10.94 18.78
C ALA A 245 -12.80 11.19 19.99
N GLY A 246 -13.80 10.33 20.18
CA GLY A 246 -14.68 10.35 21.35
C GLY A 246 -13.91 10.13 22.67
N GLU A 247 -13.02 9.15 22.70
CA GLU A 247 -12.17 8.88 23.87
C GLU A 247 -11.23 10.03 24.20
N VAL A 248 -10.65 10.69 23.19
CA VAL A 248 -9.80 11.88 23.38
C VAL A 248 -10.61 13.07 23.94
N SER A 249 -11.86 13.23 23.49
CA SER A 249 -12.76 14.23 24.06
C SER A 249 -13.07 13.95 25.53
N ASN A 250 -13.32 12.69 25.89
CA ASN A 250 -13.54 12.29 27.29
C ASN A 250 -12.29 12.48 28.15
N LEU A 251 -11.11 12.17 27.61
CA LEU A 251 -9.83 12.41 28.25
C LEU A 251 -9.63 13.89 28.54
N SER A 252 -9.92 14.76 27.56
CA SER A 252 -9.82 16.22 27.71
C SER A 252 -10.71 16.73 28.84
N ALA A 253 -11.96 16.27 28.92
CA ALA A 253 -12.86 16.63 30.02
C ALA A 253 -12.35 16.15 31.39
N THR A 254 -11.73 14.96 31.43
CA THR A 254 -11.15 14.42 32.68
C THR A 254 -9.93 15.23 33.12
N ILE A 255 -9.10 15.68 32.19
CA ILE A 255 -7.95 16.56 32.44
C ILE A 255 -8.42 17.89 33.05
N GLU A 256 -9.47 18.50 32.51
CA GLU A 256 -10.07 19.72 33.06
C GLU A 256 -10.60 19.50 34.49
N GLU A 257 -11.22 18.36 34.76
CA GLU A 257 -11.73 18.02 36.10
C GLU A 257 -10.59 17.82 37.12
N VAL A 258 -9.50 17.17 36.69
CA VAL A 258 -8.29 17.00 37.53
C VAL A 258 -7.64 18.35 37.81
N ALA A 259 -7.50 19.23 36.81
CA ALA A 259 -6.96 20.58 36.99
C ALA A 259 -7.77 21.40 38.00
N SER A 260 -9.10 21.40 37.86
CA SER A 260 -10.03 22.08 38.78
C SER A 260 -9.93 21.51 40.21
N THR A 261 -9.80 20.19 40.33
CA THR A 261 -9.61 19.52 41.62
C THR A 261 -8.26 19.90 42.24
N ALA A 262 -7.20 19.98 41.44
CA ALA A 262 -5.87 20.38 41.89
C ALA A 262 -5.87 21.82 42.44
N ASP A 263 -6.52 22.75 41.73
CA ASP A 263 -6.70 24.13 42.21
C ASP A 263 -7.47 24.20 43.53
N SER A 264 -8.55 23.41 43.65
CA SER A 264 -9.36 23.34 44.87
C SER A 264 -8.58 22.79 46.07
N VAL A 265 -7.75 21.77 45.84
CA VAL A 265 -6.86 21.20 46.86
C VAL A 265 -5.78 22.21 47.25
N ALA A 266 -5.18 22.91 46.29
CA ALA A 266 -4.18 23.95 46.55
C ALA A 266 -4.75 25.09 47.39
N ASP A 267 -5.99 25.52 47.12
CA ASP A 267 -6.66 26.57 47.90
C ASP A 267 -7.00 26.10 49.32
N THR A 268 -7.53 24.89 49.46
CA THR A 268 -7.84 24.28 50.76
C THR A 268 -6.58 24.11 51.61
N SER A 269 -5.48 23.66 51.01
CA SER A 269 -4.17 23.55 51.68
C SER A 269 -3.66 24.92 52.13
N ARG A 270 -3.81 25.98 51.31
CA ARG A 270 -3.43 27.34 51.72
C ARG A 270 -4.24 27.81 52.95
N GLN A 271 -5.55 27.58 52.95
CA GLN A 271 -6.40 27.89 54.11
C GLN A 271 -6.01 27.08 55.36
N ALA A 272 -5.69 25.80 55.21
CA ALA A 272 -5.24 24.95 56.31
C ALA A 272 -3.93 25.44 56.93
N ARG A 273 -2.98 25.90 56.09
CA ARG A 273 -1.73 26.52 56.57
C ARG A 273 -2.02 27.78 57.38
N ASP A 274 -2.83 28.69 56.84
CA ASP A 274 -3.17 29.94 57.51
C ASP A 274 -3.86 29.68 58.87
N HIS A 275 -4.70 28.65 58.95
CA HIS A 275 -5.31 28.22 60.22
C HIS A 275 -4.29 27.65 61.22
N ALA A 276 -3.32 26.85 60.75
CA ALA A 276 -2.27 26.29 61.61
C ALA A 276 -1.33 27.39 62.14
N GLU A 277 -0.94 28.34 61.28
CA GLU A 277 -0.15 29.52 61.65
C GLU A 277 -0.89 30.41 62.66
N GLY A 278 -2.18 30.68 62.43
CA GLY A 278 -3.02 31.40 63.39
C GLY A 278 -3.19 30.66 64.72
N GLY A 279 -3.30 29.33 64.68
CA GLY A 279 -3.30 28.49 65.88
C GLY A 279 -2.01 28.59 66.67
N ARG A 280 -0.86 28.68 65.98
CA ARG A 280 0.46 28.83 66.60
C ARG A 280 0.59 30.17 67.32
N GLU A 281 0.10 31.26 66.70
CA GLU A 281 0.11 32.60 67.31
C GLU A 281 -0.76 32.64 68.58
N LEU A 282 -1.95 32.01 68.55
CA LEU A 282 -2.81 31.89 69.72
C LEU A 282 -2.17 31.07 70.85
N SER A 283 -1.53 29.95 70.52
CA SER A 283 -0.81 29.12 71.48
C SER A 283 0.38 29.85 72.10
N GLN A 284 1.13 30.64 71.31
CA GLN A 284 2.19 31.50 71.84
C GLN A 284 1.63 32.50 72.87
N GLY A 285 0.50 33.13 72.55
CA GLY A 285 -0.18 34.04 73.49
C GLY A 285 -0.66 33.35 74.77
N ALA A 286 -1.14 32.10 74.68
CA ALA A 286 -1.52 31.30 75.85
C ALA A 286 -0.31 30.96 76.72
N ARG A 287 0.83 30.63 76.12
CA ARG A 287 2.09 30.37 76.82
C ARG A 287 2.57 31.59 77.59
N ASP A 288 2.55 32.75 76.94
CA ASP A 288 2.98 34.01 77.55
C ASP A 288 2.04 34.41 78.70
N ALA A 289 0.74 34.17 78.57
CA ALA A 289 -0.23 34.36 79.65
C ALA A 289 0.05 33.44 80.85
N MET A 290 0.35 32.15 80.62
CA MET A 290 0.73 31.22 81.69
C MET A 290 2.02 31.64 82.39
N SER A 291 3.01 32.14 81.65
CA SER A 291 4.22 32.72 82.24
C SER A 291 3.90 33.90 83.15
N SER A 292 2.97 34.78 82.76
CA SER A 292 2.55 35.91 83.60
C SER A 292 1.82 35.44 84.87
N VAL A 293 1.02 34.36 84.79
CA VAL A 293 0.36 33.78 85.97
C VAL A 293 1.38 33.16 86.92
N ARG A 294 2.41 32.52 86.39
CA ARG A 294 3.54 31.96 87.14
C ARG A 294 4.29 33.02 87.94
N ASP A 295 4.65 34.12 87.27
CA ASP A 295 5.31 35.26 87.93
C ASP A 295 4.42 35.82 89.05
N SER A 296 3.12 35.98 88.78
CA SER A 296 2.16 36.46 89.79
C SER A 296 2.02 35.50 90.98
N SER A 297 2.08 34.18 90.74
CA SER A 297 2.02 33.16 91.79
C SER A 297 3.28 33.19 92.67
N GLN A 298 4.45 33.43 92.08
CA GLN A 298 5.70 33.61 92.81
C GLN A 298 5.70 34.88 93.67
N ASP A 299 5.14 35.98 93.17
CA ASP A 299 4.96 37.21 93.97
C ASP A 299 4.07 36.94 95.19
N VAL A 300 2.92 36.26 95.00
CA VAL A 300 2.01 35.89 96.10
C VAL A 300 2.70 34.97 97.11
N ARG A 301 3.52 34.01 96.64
CA ARG A 301 4.33 33.16 97.53
C ARG A 301 5.28 34.00 98.40
N GLY A 302 5.95 34.98 97.80
CA GLY A 302 6.81 35.91 98.54
C GLY A 302 6.07 36.69 99.63
N ASP A 303 4.88 37.22 99.30
CA ASP A 303 4.02 37.92 100.27
C ASP A 303 3.58 37.00 101.44
N VAL A 304 3.28 35.73 101.13
CA VAL A 304 2.88 34.72 102.13
C VAL A 304 4.06 34.34 103.04
N ASP A 305 5.27 34.23 102.49
CA ASP A 305 6.49 33.97 103.27
C ASP A 305 6.81 35.16 104.21
N GLU A 306 6.64 36.40 103.75
CA GLU A 306 6.80 37.60 104.60
C GLU A 306 5.74 37.66 105.71
N LEU A 307 4.50 37.30 105.39
CA LEU A 307 3.43 37.16 106.39
C LEU A 307 3.78 36.09 107.43
N SER A 308 4.30 34.93 107.02
CA SER A 308 4.72 33.88 107.94
C SER A 308 5.78 34.40 108.92
N GLY A 309 6.81 35.10 108.42
CA GLY A 309 7.84 35.69 109.28
C GLY A 309 7.29 36.76 110.23
N THR A 310 6.33 37.58 109.79
CA THR A 310 5.65 38.56 110.65
C THR A 310 4.84 37.90 111.75
N VAL A 311 4.19 36.78 111.43
CA VAL A 311 3.37 36.01 112.38
C VAL A 311 4.26 35.37 113.45
N ASP A 312 5.44 34.86 113.08
CA ASP A 312 6.43 34.34 114.03
C ASP A 312 6.99 35.45 114.96
N GLU A 313 7.21 36.66 114.45
CA GLU A 313 7.62 37.81 115.27
C GLU A 313 6.52 38.22 116.27
N ILE A 314 5.25 38.13 115.88
CA ILE A 314 4.12 38.38 116.78
C ILE A 314 4.06 37.31 117.88
N ASP A 315 4.31 36.05 117.54
CA ASP A 315 4.35 34.94 118.51
C ASP A 315 5.41 35.18 119.60
N GLU A 316 6.63 35.59 119.22
CA GLU A 316 7.68 35.98 120.17
C GLU A 316 7.26 37.15 121.09
N VAL A 317 6.53 38.13 120.55
CA VAL A 317 6.01 39.26 121.35
C VAL A 317 4.94 38.78 122.34
N ILE A 318 4.09 37.83 121.95
CA ILE A 318 3.06 37.25 122.83
C ILE A 318 3.69 36.44 123.95
N ASP A 319 4.75 35.68 123.68
CA ASP A 319 5.55 35.00 124.71
C ASP A 319 6.08 35.99 125.75
N VAL A 320 6.64 37.12 125.30
CA VAL A 320 7.10 38.19 126.20
C VAL A 320 5.95 38.80 127.01
N ILE A 321 4.77 38.99 126.40
CA ILE A 321 3.58 39.49 127.12
C ILE A 321 3.12 38.50 128.19
N ASN A 322 3.10 37.20 127.88
CA ASN A 322 2.79 36.14 128.84
C ASN A 322 3.79 36.15 130.01
N ASP A 323 5.09 36.23 129.73
CA ASP A 323 6.16 36.34 130.73
C ASP A 323 5.99 37.59 131.62
N ILE A 324 5.68 38.75 131.03
CA ILE A 324 5.44 40.00 131.77
C ILE A 324 4.20 39.87 132.63
N ALA A 325 3.12 39.29 132.11
CA ALA A 325 1.87 39.11 132.83
C ALA A 325 2.04 38.13 133.99
N ASP A 326 2.80 37.05 133.82
CA ASP A 326 3.19 36.12 134.89
C ASP A 326 4.03 36.81 135.97
N GLN A 327 5.05 37.57 135.58
CA GLN A 327 5.84 38.35 136.53
C GLN A 327 4.98 39.37 137.28
N THR A 328 4.03 40.03 136.60
CA THR A 328 3.13 41.01 137.18
C THR A 328 2.15 40.36 138.15
N ASN A 329 1.60 39.19 137.81
CA ASN A 329 0.74 38.38 138.67
C ASN A 329 1.51 37.92 139.93
N LEU A 330 2.76 37.50 139.78
CA LEU A 330 3.64 37.08 140.89
C LEU A 330 4.02 38.27 141.79
N LEU A 331 4.33 39.44 141.22
CA LEU A 331 4.55 40.69 141.95
C LEU A 331 3.31 41.13 142.73
N ALA A 332 2.14 41.07 142.09
CA ALA A 332 0.85 41.41 142.71
C ALA A 332 0.47 40.43 143.83
N LEU A 333 0.80 39.15 143.68
CA LEU A 333 0.65 38.13 144.73
C LEU A 333 1.55 38.44 145.92
N ASN A 334 2.83 38.75 145.68
CA ASN A 334 3.76 39.14 146.73
C ASN A 334 3.33 40.42 147.45
N ALA A 335 2.83 41.42 146.72
CA ALA A 335 2.29 42.66 147.29
C ALA A 335 1.03 42.42 148.14
N ASN A 336 0.13 41.53 147.70
CA ASN A 336 -1.03 41.11 148.49
C ASN A 336 -0.63 40.39 149.79
N ILE A 337 0.38 39.51 149.74
CA ILE A 337 0.91 38.82 150.92
C ILE A 337 1.49 39.83 151.91
N GLU A 338 2.23 40.84 151.43
CA GLU A 338 2.84 41.86 152.30
C GLU A 338 1.79 42.83 152.87
N ALA A 339 0.76 43.19 152.09
CA ALA A 339 -0.39 43.97 152.57
C ALA A 339 -1.17 43.24 153.68
N ALA A 340 -1.29 41.91 153.61
CA ALA A 340 -1.89 41.09 154.66
C ALA A 340 -1.02 40.95 155.94
N ARG A 341 0.28 41.29 155.86
CA ARG A 341 1.22 41.24 156.99
C ARG A 341 1.37 42.58 157.74
N ALA A 342 1.07 43.71 157.10
CA ALA A 342 1.16 45.03 157.72
C ALA A 342 -0.10 45.34 158.56
N ASP A 343 0.07 45.76 159.82
CA ASP A 343 -1.03 45.99 160.76
C ASP A 343 -1.53 47.46 160.72
N ARG A 344 -2.84 47.63 160.50
CA ARG A 344 -3.71 48.82 160.66
C ARG A 344 -3.75 49.97 159.62
N ASP A 345 -3.07 49.92 158.48
CA ASP A 345 -3.26 50.92 157.38
C ASP A 345 -3.11 50.33 155.95
N SER A 346 -3.20 48.99 155.78
CA SER A 346 -2.88 48.31 154.51
C SER A 346 -4.07 48.01 153.58
N ASP A 347 -5.30 48.30 153.98
CA ASP A 347 -6.52 47.94 153.22
C ASP A 347 -6.54 48.52 151.80
N GLY A 348 -6.08 49.77 151.61
CA GLY A 348 -5.99 50.38 150.28
C GLY A 348 -4.93 49.74 149.37
N PHE A 349 -3.84 49.21 149.96
CA PHE A 349 -2.75 48.57 149.22
C PHE A 349 -3.13 47.16 148.76
N ALA A 350 -3.87 46.42 149.59
CA ALA A 350 -4.41 45.11 149.24
C ALA A 350 -5.44 45.18 148.10
N VAL A 351 -6.27 46.25 148.04
CA VAL A 351 -7.20 46.47 146.92
C VAL A 351 -6.45 46.70 145.62
N VAL A 352 -5.42 47.55 145.62
CA VAL A 352 -4.59 47.80 144.42
C VAL A 352 -3.83 46.55 143.98
N ALA A 353 -3.28 45.77 144.92
CA ALA A 353 -2.59 44.53 144.58
C ALA A 353 -3.53 43.47 143.99
N ASN A 354 -4.78 43.36 144.46
CA ASN A 354 -5.79 42.49 143.83
C ASN A 354 -6.23 42.98 142.45
N GLU A 355 -6.34 44.29 142.25
CA GLU A 355 -6.64 44.88 140.94
C GLU A 355 -5.52 44.60 139.93
N ILE A 356 -4.26 44.78 140.32
CA ILE A 356 -3.09 44.46 139.46
C ILE A 356 -3.05 42.96 139.15
N LYS A 357 -3.36 42.09 140.12
CA LYS A 357 -3.44 40.65 139.91
C LYS A 357 -4.53 40.29 138.89
N SER A 358 -5.71 40.89 139.03
CA SER A 358 -6.83 40.68 138.09
C SER A 358 -6.47 41.16 136.68
N LEU A 359 -5.81 42.32 136.55
CA LEU A 359 -5.34 42.84 135.26
C LEU A 359 -4.27 41.95 134.63
N ALA A 360 -3.35 41.40 135.43
CA ALA A 360 -2.33 40.47 134.96
C ALA A 360 -2.95 39.14 134.47
N GLN A 361 -3.94 38.61 135.19
CA GLN A 361 -4.70 37.42 134.76
C GLN A 361 -5.50 37.68 133.48
N GLN A 362 -6.15 38.84 133.36
CA GLN A 362 -6.84 39.24 132.12
C GLN A 362 -5.85 39.41 130.95
N ALA A 363 -4.65 39.93 131.20
CA ALA A 363 -3.61 40.04 130.17
C ALA A 363 -3.14 38.66 129.68
N GLN A 364 -2.98 37.68 130.57
CA GLN A 364 -2.67 36.29 130.20
C GLN A 364 -3.80 35.65 129.39
N GLU A 365 -5.04 35.86 129.82
CA GLU A 365 -6.22 35.29 129.14
C GLU A 365 -6.35 35.86 127.71
N GLN A 366 -6.14 37.17 127.54
CA GLN A 366 -6.10 37.82 126.23
C GLN A 366 -4.88 37.41 125.39
N ALA A 367 -3.71 37.26 125.99
CA ALA A 367 -2.51 36.76 125.31
C ALA A 367 -2.73 35.34 124.77
N GLY A 368 -3.35 34.45 125.55
CA GLY A 368 -3.71 33.10 125.10
C GLY A 368 -4.79 33.08 124.01
N GLU A 369 -5.74 34.02 124.02
CA GLU A 369 -6.66 34.20 122.89
C GLU A 369 -5.92 34.63 121.61
N ILE A 370 -4.94 35.52 121.71
CA ILE A 370 -4.11 35.95 120.58
C ILE A 370 -3.22 34.81 120.07
N GLU A 371 -2.56 34.06 120.96
CA GLU A 371 -1.75 32.88 120.62
C GLU A 371 -2.56 31.87 119.79
N SER A 372 -3.80 31.57 120.21
CA SER A 372 -4.72 30.71 119.45
C SER A 372 -5.04 31.27 118.05
N MET A 373 -5.24 32.58 117.93
CA MET A 373 -5.44 33.23 116.62
C MET A 373 -4.19 33.15 115.74
N ILE A 374 -2.99 33.30 116.31
CA ILE A 374 -1.71 33.19 115.62
C ILE A 374 -1.51 31.79 115.06
N VAL A 375 -1.75 30.75 115.86
CA VAL A 375 -1.69 29.34 115.41
C VAL A 375 -2.67 29.08 114.25
N ASP A 376 -3.88 29.65 114.30
CA ASP A 376 -4.85 29.52 113.22
C ASP A 376 -4.42 30.28 111.94
N VAL A 377 -3.73 31.41 112.08
CA VAL A 377 -3.14 32.17 110.96
C VAL A 377 -1.96 31.40 110.36
N GLN A 378 -1.03 30.87 111.15
CA GLN A 378 0.07 30.00 110.68
C GLN A 378 -0.48 28.82 109.87
N ARG A 379 -1.47 28.09 110.40
CA ARG A 379 -2.10 26.96 109.69
C ARG A 379 -2.82 27.37 108.39
N ARG A 380 -3.30 28.61 108.29
CA ARG A 380 -3.88 29.15 107.04
C ARG A 380 -2.80 29.50 106.04
N THR A 381 -1.69 30.06 106.51
CA THR A 381 -0.51 30.44 105.73
C THR A 381 0.14 29.20 105.12
N GLU A 382 0.41 28.16 105.91
CA GLU A 382 0.94 26.87 105.43
C GLU A 382 0.06 26.26 104.33
N ARG A 383 -1.26 26.18 104.55
CA ARG A 383 -2.19 25.66 103.52
C ARG A 383 -2.23 26.52 102.25
N THR A 384 -1.94 27.82 102.38
CA THR A 384 -1.86 28.72 101.23
C THR A 384 -0.59 28.45 100.44
N VAL A 385 0.54 28.22 101.12
CA VAL A 385 1.80 27.78 100.49
C VAL A 385 1.60 26.45 99.75
N ASP A 386 1.02 25.43 100.39
CA ASP A 386 0.73 24.14 99.74
C ASP A 386 -0.12 24.31 98.48
N SER A 387 -1.11 25.20 98.53
CA SER A 387 -1.99 25.48 97.39
C SER A 387 -1.27 26.24 96.27
N LEU A 388 -0.31 27.11 96.60
CA LEU A 388 0.50 27.83 95.63
C LEU A 388 1.49 26.89 94.94
N GLU A 389 2.10 25.95 95.67
CA GLU A 389 2.97 24.92 95.07
C GLU A 389 2.20 24.03 94.09
N ALA A 390 1.00 23.57 94.47
CA ALA A 390 0.15 22.82 93.54
C ALA A 390 -0.27 23.65 92.31
N THR A 391 -0.49 24.96 92.48
CA THR A 391 -0.81 25.86 91.36
C THR A 391 0.39 26.06 90.44
N GLU A 392 1.60 26.15 90.97
CA GLU A 392 2.83 26.22 90.16
C GLU A 392 3.03 24.95 89.31
N ASP A 393 2.79 23.77 89.89
CA ASP A 393 2.82 22.49 89.18
C ASP A 393 1.77 22.44 88.04
N ASP A 394 0.54 22.91 88.30
CA ASP A 394 -0.53 22.96 87.29
C ASP A 394 -0.19 23.92 86.15
N ILE A 395 0.44 25.07 86.46
CA ILE A 395 0.89 26.03 85.44
C ILE A 395 2.00 25.41 84.57
N ASP A 396 2.94 24.68 85.17
CA ASP A 396 4.01 24.01 84.42
C ASP A 396 3.51 22.90 83.50
N ALA A 397 2.53 22.13 83.97
CA ALA A 397 1.82 21.18 83.13
C ALA A 397 1.12 21.89 81.97
N GLY A 398 0.43 23.01 82.24
CA GLY A 398 -0.23 23.82 81.22
C GLY A 398 0.73 24.40 80.17
N VAL A 399 1.89 24.91 80.57
CA VAL A 399 2.93 25.39 79.63
C VAL A 399 3.40 24.24 78.75
N SER A 400 3.68 23.08 79.34
CA SER A 400 4.14 21.89 78.60
C SER A 400 3.11 21.40 77.58
N GLU A 401 1.83 21.42 77.92
CA GLU A 401 0.74 21.07 76.99
C GLU A 401 0.64 22.07 75.82
N VAL A 402 0.77 23.37 76.09
CA VAL A 402 0.77 24.39 75.03
C VAL A 402 1.95 24.21 74.09
N GLU A 403 3.16 23.96 74.61
CA GLU A 403 4.35 23.73 73.80
C GLU A 403 4.21 22.47 72.92
N ALA A 404 3.66 21.37 73.47
CA ALA A 404 3.35 20.18 72.69
C ALA A 404 2.30 20.46 71.59
N GLY A 405 1.31 21.29 71.88
CA GLY A 405 0.32 21.74 70.89
C GLY A 405 0.94 22.57 69.76
N MET A 406 1.91 23.44 70.08
CA MET A 406 2.65 24.21 69.08
C MET A 406 3.48 23.32 68.16
N GLU A 407 4.15 22.30 68.70
CA GLU A 407 4.91 21.33 67.89
C GLU A 407 3.98 20.59 66.90
N LYS A 408 2.77 20.21 67.33
CA LYS A 408 1.78 19.59 66.44
C LYS A 408 1.28 20.54 65.34
N LEU A 409 1.22 21.84 65.61
CA LEU A 409 0.85 22.84 64.60
C LEU A 409 1.97 23.05 63.58
N ASP A 410 3.24 23.01 64.02
CA ASP A 410 4.40 23.03 63.11
C ASP A 410 4.40 21.78 62.20
N ASP A 411 4.13 20.58 62.76
CA ASP A 411 3.97 19.35 61.96
C ASP A 411 2.87 19.50 60.87
N ILE A 412 1.76 20.18 61.19
CA ILE A 412 0.67 20.44 60.23
C ILE A 412 1.12 21.40 59.13
N VAL A 413 1.84 22.48 59.48
CA VAL A 413 2.37 23.44 58.48
C VAL A 413 3.30 22.74 57.50
N ASP A 414 4.19 21.87 57.99
CA ASP A 414 5.11 21.10 57.15
C ASP A 414 4.35 20.13 56.22
N ALA A 415 3.42 19.35 56.78
CA ALA A 415 2.61 18.40 56.00
C ALA A 415 1.75 19.10 54.92
N VAL A 416 1.22 20.28 55.22
CA VAL A 416 0.49 21.11 54.25
C VAL A 416 1.44 21.66 53.18
N GLY A 417 2.66 22.03 53.55
CA GLY A 417 3.72 22.42 52.60
C GLY A 417 4.02 21.32 51.59
N ASP A 418 4.18 20.08 52.04
CA ASP A 418 4.38 18.91 51.19
C ASP A 418 3.17 18.66 50.27
N ALA A 419 1.95 18.82 50.78
CA ALA A 419 0.72 18.69 49.98
C ALA A 419 0.65 19.76 48.87
N VAL A 420 1.07 21.00 49.15
CA VAL A 420 1.14 22.08 48.15
C VAL A 420 2.21 21.80 47.10
N ALA A 421 3.36 21.23 47.47
CA ALA A 421 4.37 20.82 46.50
C ALA A 421 3.84 19.69 45.60
N GLY A 422 3.22 18.65 46.19
CA GLY A 422 2.65 17.54 45.44
C GLY A 422 1.53 17.98 44.48
N ILE A 423 0.68 18.93 44.87
CA ILE A 423 -0.39 19.40 43.97
C ILE A 423 0.15 20.26 42.80
N GLN A 424 1.29 20.93 42.97
CA GLN A 424 1.97 21.62 41.87
C GLN A 424 2.56 20.64 40.84
N GLU A 425 3.10 19.52 41.31
CA GLU A 425 3.54 18.44 40.42
C GLU A 425 2.37 17.85 39.64
N VAL A 426 1.23 17.61 40.30
CA VAL A 426 -0.01 17.16 39.64
C VAL A 426 -0.48 18.17 38.60
N SER A 427 -0.47 19.47 38.91
CA SER A 427 -0.83 20.52 37.94
C SER A 427 0.07 20.48 36.71
N THR A 428 1.38 20.37 36.91
CA THR A 428 2.36 20.31 35.80
C THR A 428 2.14 19.08 34.93
N ALA A 429 1.92 17.91 35.54
CA ALA A 429 1.61 16.68 34.81
C ALA A 429 0.27 16.77 34.06
N THR A 430 -0.70 17.49 34.62
CA THR A 430 -2.01 17.73 33.99
C THR A 430 -1.87 18.62 32.75
N ASP A 431 -1.02 19.66 32.81
CA ASP A 431 -0.70 20.51 31.65
C ASP A 431 0.00 19.72 30.53
N GLU A 432 0.95 18.84 30.89
CA GLU A 432 1.61 17.94 29.93
C GLU A 432 0.63 16.94 29.29
N GLN A 433 -0.31 16.42 30.07
CA GLN A 433 -1.38 15.56 29.58
C GLN A 433 -2.33 16.31 28.63
N ALA A 434 -2.66 17.57 28.92
CA ALA A 434 -3.47 18.40 28.04
C ALA A 434 -2.81 18.59 26.67
N ALA A 435 -1.52 18.97 26.66
CA ALA A 435 -0.76 19.10 25.43
C ALA A 435 -0.67 17.78 24.63
N SER A 436 -0.51 16.66 25.33
CA SER A 436 -0.50 15.32 24.72
C SER A 436 -1.86 14.96 24.12
N ALA A 437 -2.96 15.30 24.81
CA ALA A 437 -4.32 15.07 24.30
C ALA A 437 -4.60 15.90 23.04
N GLU A 438 -4.14 17.15 22.99
CA GLU A 438 -4.24 17.99 21.78
C GLU A 438 -3.44 17.39 20.61
N GLU A 439 -2.23 16.88 20.85
CA GLU A 439 -1.44 16.21 19.82
C GLU A 439 -2.13 14.94 19.30
N ILE A 440 -2.71 14.14 20.21
CA ILE A 440 -3.48 12.96 19.82
C ILE A 440 -4.71 13.35 19.01
N ALA A 441 -5.45 14.39 19.41
CA ALA A 441 -6.59 14.88 18.63
C ALA A 441 -6.18 15.26 17.20
N ALA A 442 -5.07 15.97 17.03
CA ALA A 442 -4.54 16.31 15.71
C ALA A 442 -4.13 15.08 14.89
N MET A 443 -3.55 14.06 15.52
CA MET A 443 -3.22 12.79 14.86
C MET A 443 -4.47 12.01 14.43
N VAL A 444 -5.55 12.06 15.23
CA VAL A 444 -6.84 11.45 14.93
C VAL A 444 -7.48 12.13 13.72
N ASP A 445 -7.46 13.46 13.65
CA ASP A 445 -7.94 14.21 12.49
C ASP A 445 -7.14 13.87 11.22
N ASP A 446 -5.80 13.80 11.29
CA ASP A 446 -4.99 13.39 10.14
C ASP A 446 -5.26 11.92 9.73
N ALA A 447 -5.49 11.02 10.70
CA ALA A 447 -5.85 9.64 10.42
C ALA A 447 -7.20 9.53 9.71
N ARG A 448 -8.18 10.34 10.11
CA ARG A 448 -9.49 10.44 9.44
C ARG A 448 -9.31 10.89 7.99
N ASP A 449 -8.61 12.00 7.78
CA ASP A 449 -8.33 12.54 6.45
C ASP A 449 -7.60 11.52 5.55
N ARG A 450 -6.67 10.75 6.12
CA ARG A 450 -5.97 9.67 5.40
C ARG A 450 -6.92 8.54 5.02
N SER A 451 -7.80 8.10 5.92
CA SER A 451 -8.78 7.04 5.64
C SER A 451 -9.72 7.47 4.51
N GLU A 452 -10.21 8.71 4.52
CA GLU A 452 -11.03 9.27 3.43
C GLU A 452 -10.27 9.32 2.10
N ARG A 453 -8.98 9.69 2.11
CA ARG A 453 -8.13 9.65 0.91
C ARG A 453 -7.96 8.22 0.40
N VAL A 454 -7.67 7.25 1.28
CA VAL A 454 -7.52 5.84 0.91
C VAL A 454 -8.80 5.31 0.28
N ALA A 455 -9.97 5.56 0.88
CA ALA A 455 -11.26 5.17 0.31
C ALA A 455 -11.46 5.73 -1.11
N ASN A 456 -11.08 6.99 -1.34
CA ASN A 456 -11.17 7.60 -2.67
C ASN A 456 -10.19 7.00 -3.69
N GLU A 457 -8.96 6.70 -3.29
CA GLU A 457 -7.98 6.01 -4.15
C GLU A 457 -8.43 4.58 -4.49
N VAL A 458 -8.98 3.85 -3.52
CA VAL A 458 -9.54 2.51 -3.72
C VAL A 458 -10.69 2.54 -4.73
N ARG A 459 -11.60 3.51 -4.66
CA ARG A 459 -12.66 3.70 -5.66
C ARG A 459 -12.13 4.05 -7.06
N GLN A 460 -10.94 4.65 -7.16
CA GLN A 460 -10.29 4.86 -8.46
C GLN A 460 -9.70 3.56 -8.99
N VAL A 461 -9.06 2.74 -8.15
CA VAL A 461 -8.55 1.42 -8.51
C VAL A 461 -9.67 0.49 -8.97
N ALA A 462 -10.80 0.45 -8.25
CA ALA A 462 -11.96 -0.35 -8.63
C ALA A 462 -12.48 0.04 -10.03
N ARG A 463 -12.63 1.34 -10.30
CA ARG A 463 -13.03 1.84 -11.63
C ARG A 463 -12.00 1.50 -12.72
N ALA A 464 -10.71 1.55 -12.41
CA ALA A 464 -9.67 1.15 -13.36
C ALA A 464 -9.74 -0.36 -13.68
N ALA A 465 -10.00 -1.20 -12.68
CA ALA A 465 -10.19 -2.64 -12.87
C ALA A 465 -11.44 -2.96 -13.71
N GLU A 466 -12.54 -2.23 -13.51
CA GLU A 466 -13.74 -2.33 -14.36
C GLU A 466 -13.42 -1.99 -15.83
N GLN A 467 -12.71 -0.88 -16.08
CA GLN A 467 -12.29 -0.48 -17.42
C GLN A 467 -11.32 -1.50 -18.06
N GLN A 468 -10.41 -2.05 -17.26
CA GLN A 468 -9.48 -3.07 -17.72
C GLN A 468 -10.22 -4.35 -18.11
N THR A 469 -11.26 -4.73 -17.36
CA THR A 469 -12.13 -5.88 -17.69
C THR A 469 -12.82 -5.67 -19.04
N GLU A 470 -13.31 -4.47 -19.31
CA GLU A 470 -13.93 -4.13 -20.61
C GLU A 470 -12.91 -4.24 -21.76
N LYS A 471 -11.66 -3.77 -21.54
CA LYS A 471 -10.59 -3.84 -22.53
C LYS A 471 -10.13 -5.28 -22.80
N VAL A 472 -10.01 -6.09 -21.76
CA VAL A 472 -9.75 -7.54 -21.88
C VAL A 472 -10.84 -8.20 -22.74
N ALA A 473 -12.12 -7.92 -22.46
CA ALA A 473 -13.22 -8.46 -23.25
C ALA A 473 -13.25 -7.94 -24.71
N GLU A 474 -12.66 -6.79 -25.00
CA GLU A 474 -12.45 -6.29 -26.37
C GLU A 474 -11.34 -7.03 -27.10
N ILE A 475 -10.24 -7.35 -26.40
CA ILE A 475 -9.14 -8.16 -26.94
C ILE A 475 -9.63 -9.59 -27.19
N GLU A 476 -10.32 -10.22 -26.24
CA GLU A 476 -10.91 -11.57 -26.42
C GLU A 476 -11.80 -11.63 -27.67
N ARG A 477 -12.63 -10.60 -27.90
CA ARG A 477 -13.45 -10.51 -29.12
C ARG A 477 -12.63 -10.33 -30.39
N SER A 478 -11.54 -9.56 -30.33
CA SER A 478 -10.67 -9.33 -31.50
C SER A 478 -9.87 -10.58 -31.86
N VAL A 479 -9.32 -11.27 -30.86
CA VAL A 479 -8.68 -12.59 -30.99
C VAL A 479 -9.67 -13.61 -31.54
N GLY A 480 -10.89 -13.63 -31.01
CA GLY A 480 -11.98 -14.49 -31.49
C GLY A 480 -12.48 -14.15 -32.90
N GLN A 481 -12.17 -12.98 -33.46
CA GLN A 481 -12.43 -12.68 -34.88
C GLN A 481 -11.31 -13.16 -35.80
N LEU A 482 -10.08 -13.30 -35.27
CA LEU A 482 -8.95 -13.86 -35.99
C LEU A 482 -9.00 -15.39 -36.06
N ARG A 483 -9.78 -16.03 -35.19
CA ARG A 483 -10.10 -17.45 -35.24
C ARG A 483 -11.53 -17.64 -35.68
N THR A 484 -11.73 -18.23 -36.85
CA THR A 484 -13.04 -18.80 -37.17
C THR A 484 -12.99 -20.23 -36.68
N ASP A 485 -13.92 -20.62 -35.79
CA ASP A 485 -14.13 -22.02 -35.43
C ASP A 485 -14.47 -22.80 -36.71
N SER A 486 -13.47 -23.39 -37.35
CA SER A 486 -13.65 -24.44 -38.34
C SER A 486 -14.08 -25.69 -37.57
N ARG A 487 -15.40 -25.82 -37.39
CA ARG A 487 -16.05 -27.08 -37.00
C ARG A 487 -16.03 -28.10 -38.12
#